data_AF-R9WRM4-F1
#
_entry.id   AF-R9WRM4-F1
#
_cell.length_a   1.000
_cell.length_b   1.000
_cell.length_c   1.000
_cell.angle_alpha   90.00
_cell.angle_beta   90.00
_cell.angle_gamma   90.00
#
_symmetry.space_group_name_H-M   'P 1'
#
loop_
_entity.id
_entity.type
_entity.pdbx_description
1 polymer ?
#
loop_
_entity_poly.entity_id
_entity_poly.type
_entity_poly.pdbx_seq_one_letter_code
_entity_poly.pdbx_strand_id
1 'polypeptide(L)' 'MAIITLIERSQIELLQHHTIQYIAATLGRSRISIRHELHRCPKGDYCAIIAQDQANACRHRCGRHSILTPRLVP' A
#
# COMPACT_ATOMS: atom_id res chain seq x y z
N MET A 1 11.26 -7.47 -3.62
CA MET A 1 11.03 -6.24 -2.81
C MET A 1 10.33 -6.64 -1.53
N ALA A 2 10.79 -6.18 -0.37
CA ALA A 2 10.08 -6.41 0.89
C ALA A 2 8.70 -5.78 0.81
N ILE A 3 7.66 -6.58 1.07
CA ILE A 3 6.27 -6.14 0.99
C ILE A 3 6.00 -5.20 2.17
N ILE A 4 5.63 -3.96 1.87
CA ILE A 4 5.08 -3.03 2.86
C ILE A 4 3.68 -3.54 3.23
N THR A 5 3.45 -3.77 4.51
CA THR A 5 2.19 -4.28 5.04
C THR A 5 1.12 -3.19 5.09
N LEU A 6 -0.14 -3.61 5.25
CA LEU A 6 -1.28 -2.71 5.45
C LEU A 6 -1.10 -1.77 6.65
N ILE A 7 -0.57 -2.29 7.77
CA ILE A 7 -0.33 -1.47 8.97
C ILE A 7 0.74 -0.41 8.70
N GLU A 8 1.83 -0.81 8.02
CA GLU A 8 2.90 0.11 7.65
C GLU A 8 2.40 1.18 6.69
N ARG A 9 1.47 0.86 5.76
CA ARG A 9 0.83 1.87 4.89
C ARG A 9 0.06 2.93 5.68
N SER A 10 -0.75 2.54 6.65
CA SER A 10 -1.43 3.50 7.54
C SER A 10 -0.44 4.36 8.31
N GLN A 11 0.67 3.79 8.79
CA GLN A 11 1.70 4.55 9.48
C GLN A 11 2.45 5.50 8.53
N ILE A 12 2.70 5.11 7.28
CA ILE A 12 3.27 5.98 6.25
C ILE A 12 2.34 7.16 5.96
N GLU A 13 1.02 6.93 5.86
CA GLU A 13 0.02 7.99 5.64
C GLU A 13 0.04 9.03 6.76
N LEU A 14 0.10 8.60 8.03
CA LEU A 14 0.21 9.48 9.19
C LEU A 14 1.52 10.28 9.20
N LEU A 15 2.60 9.68 8.69
CA LEU A 15 3.93 10.28 8.70
C LEU A 15 4.31 10.97 7.37
N GLN A 16 3.42 11.03 6.38
CA GLN A 16 3.76 11.45 5.01
C GLN A 16 4.32 12.87 4.88
N HIS A 17 4.06 13.73 5.87
CA HIS A 17 4.61 15.09 5.96
C HIS A 17 6.05 15.14 6.50
N HIS A 18 6.61 14.01 6.93
CA HIS A 18 7.97 13.88 7.44
C HIS A 18 8.94 13.42 6.35
N THR A 19 10.24 13.49 6.65
CA THR A 19 11.27 13.02 5.73
C THR A 19 11.22 11.50 5.54
N ILE A 20 11.57 11.03 4.34
CA ILE A 20 11.69 9.59 4.03
C ILE A 20 12.63 8.87 5.02
N GLN A 21 13.67 9.55 5.51
CA GLN A 21 14.62 9.00 6.48
C GLN A 21 13.95 8.70 7.81
N TYR A 22 13.13 9.64 8.30
CA TYR A 22 12.38 9.48 9.54
C TYR A 22 11.37 8.31 9.42
N ILE A 23 10.57 8.30 8.35
CA ILE A 23 9.59 7.24 8.11
C ILE A 23 10.26 5.85 8.05
N ALA A 24 11.38 5.75 7.33
CA ALA A 24 12.16 4.51 7.21
C ALA A 24 12.68 4.01 8.57
N ALA A 25 13.20 4.93 9.41
CA ALA A 25 13.68 4.60 10.74
C ALA A 25 12.54 4.14 11.67
N THR A 26 11.41 4.85 11.66
CA THR A 26 10.23 4.53 12.47
C THR A 26 9.66 3.14 12.14
N LEU A 27 9.68 2.75 10.86
CA LEU A 27 9.13 1.48 10.39
C LEU A 27 10.16 0.33 10.35
N GLY A 28 11.43 0.60 10.64
CA GLY A 28 12.50 -0.39 10.48
C GLY A 28 12.64 -0.89 9.03
N ARG A 29 12.38 -0.01 8.04
CA ARG A 29 12.40 -0.34 6.61
C ARG A 29 13.50 0.40 5.87
N SER A 30 13.84 -0.11 4.69
CA SER A 30 14.79 0.57 3.81
C SER A 30 14.17 1.86 3.23
N ARG A 31 15.00 2.90 3.09
CA ARG A 31 14.60 4.16 2.42
C ARG A 31 14.10 3.94 0.99
N ILE A 32 14.62 2.91 0.30
CA ILE A 32 14.21 2.55 -1.06
C ILE A 32 12.78 2.01 -1.06
N SER A 33 12.43 1.16 -0.09
CA SER A 33 11.07 0.62 0.06
C SER A 33 10.06 1.73 0.34
N ILE A 34 10.37 2.64 1.27
CA ILE A 34 9.49 3.78 1.60
C ILE A 34 9.33 4.72 0.40
N ARG A 35 10.43 5.02 -0.30
CA ARG A 35 10.38 5.86 -1.51
C ARG A 35 9.49 5.22 -2.58
N HIS A 36 9.66 3.92 -2.86
CA HIS A 36 8.80 3.24 -3.83
C HIS A 36 7.33 3.29 -3.43
N GLU A 37 7.00 3.07 -2.15
CA GLU A 37 5.62 3.07 -1.68
C GLU A 37 5.00 4.49 -1.79
N LEU A 38 5.73 5.52 -1.38
CA LEU A 38 5.29 6.92 -1.54
C LEU A 38 5.13 7.34 -3.00
N HIS A 39 6.00 6.87 -3.91
CA HIS A 39 5.83 7.11 -5.35
C HIS A 39 4.62 6.37 -5.93
N ARG A 40 4.29 5.19 -5.39
CA ARG A 40 3.09 4.44 -5.78
C ARG A 40 1.82 5.18 -5.38
N CYS A 41 1.86 5.92 -4.28
CA CYS A 41 0.74 6.67 -3.71
C CYS A 41 1.14 8.13 -3.37
N PRO A 42 1.23 9.02 -4.38
CA PRO A 42 1.79 10.36 -4.20
C PRO A 42 0.94 11.34 -3.37
N LYS A 43 -0.27 10.97 -2.91
CA LYS A 43 -1.21 11.87 -2.20
C LYS A 43 -2.01 11.24 -1.06
N GLY A 44 -1.46 10.24 -0.36
CA GLY A 44 -2.14 9.74 0.84
C GLY A 44 -3.46 9.02 0.55
N ASP A 45 -3.72 8.56 -0.68
CA ASP A 45 -4.86 7.67 -1.01
C ASP A 45 -4.69 6.25 -0.43
N TYR A 46 -3.88 6.10 0.62
CA TYR A 46 -3.70 4.85 1.32
C TYR A 46 -5.02 4.35 1.88
N CYS A 47 -5.91 5.23 2.36
CA CYS A 47 -7.28 4.86 2.73
C CYS A 47 -8.02 4.09 1.63
N ALA A 48 -7.94 4.55 0.37
CA ALA A 48 -8.59 3.88 -0.76
C ALA A 48 -7.93 2.53 -1.09
N ILE A 49 -6.60 2.46 -1.02
CA ILE A 49 -5.86 1.21 -1.25
C ILE A 49 -6.12 0.19 -0.13
N ILE A 50 -6.14 0.63 1.13
CA ILE A 50 -6.46 -0.20 2.31
C ILE A 50 -7.88 -0.76 2.17
N ALA A 51 -8.86 0.09 1.83
CA ALA A 51 -10.23 -0.35 1.60
C ALA A 51 -10.34 -1.37 0.46
N GLN A 52 -9.60 -1.14 -0.64
CA GLN A 52 -9.58 -2.06 -1.78
C GLN A 52 -8.91 -3.40 -1.43
N ASP A 53 -7.77 -3.39 -0.72
CA ASP A 53 -7.07 -4.60 -0.27
C ASP A 53 -7.94 -5.40 0.72
N GLN A 54 -8.63 -4.73 1.65
CA GLN A 54 -9.60 -5.37 2.54
C GLN A 54 -10.77 -5.98 1.76
N ALA A 55 -11.33 -5.26 0.79
CA ALA A 55 -12.41 -5.76 -0.06
C ALA A 55 -11.95 -7.00 -0.86
N ASN A 56 -10.73 -6.98 -1.41
CA ASN A 56 -10.13 -8.11 -2.10
C ASN A 56 -9.91 -9.30 -1.16
N ALA A 57 -9.39 -9.07 0.05
CA ALA A 57 -9.17 -10.12 1.05
C ALA A 57 -10.49 -10.73 1.55
N CYS A 58 -11.55 -9.94 1.70
CA CYS A 58 -12.89 -10.42 2.03
C CYS A 58 -13.49 -11.24 0.87
N ARG A 59 -13.36 -10.76 -0.36
CA ARG A 59 -13.80 -11.46 -1.59
C ARG A 59 -13.15 -12.84 -1.73
N HIS A 60 -11.84 -12.94 -1.55
CA HIS A 60 -11.11 -14.21 -1.54
C HIS A 60 -11.62 -15.17 -0.46
N ARG A 61 -11.86 -14.67 0.77
CA ARG A 61 -12.42 -15.47 1.86
C ARG A 61 -13.84 -15.98 1.58
N CYS A 62 -14.63 -15.21 0.83
CA CYS A 62 -15.98 -15.61 0.42
C CYS A 62 -16.01 -16.43 -0.90
N GLY A 63 -14.87 -16.85 -1.45
CA GLY A 63 -14.79 -17.59 -2.72
C GLY A 63 -15.23 -16.80 -3.96
N ARG A 64 -15.40 -15.47 -3.83
CA ARG A 64 -15.78 -14.59 -4.95
C ARG A 64 -14.52 -13.96 -5.53
N HIS A 65 -14.02 -14.48 -6.64
CA HIS A 65 -12.91 -13.84 -7.36
C HIS A 65 -13.43 -12.56 -8.07
N SER A 66 -12.65 -11.48 -8.01
CA SER A 66 -13.01 -10.21 -8.66
C SER A 66 -12.88 -10.35 -10.18
N ILE A 67 -13.97 -10.12 -10.93
CA ILE A 67 -13.98 -10.03 -12.41
C ILE A 67 -13.47 -8.64 -12.86
N LEU A 68 -12.40 -8.15 -12.22
CA LEU A 68 -11.75 -6.90 -12.60
C LEU A 68 -10.26 -7.17 -12.82
N THR A 69 -9.96 -8.16 -13.64
CA THR A 69 -8.79 -8.07 -14.50
C THR A 69 -9.17 -7.11 -15.64
N PRO A 70 -8.49 -5.96 -15.83
CA PRO A 70 -8.54 -5.32 -17.12
C PRO A 70 -8.00 -6.36 -18.10
N ARG A 71 -8.82 -6.75 -19.09
CA ARG A 71 -8.31 -7.51 -20.22
C ARG A 71 -7.21 -6.65 -20.86
N LEU A 72 -5.96 -6.97 -20.58
CA LEU A 72 -4.86 -6.68 -21.49
C LEU A 72 -5.13 -7.57 -22.71
N VAL A 73 -5.84 -7.00 -23.68
CA VAL A 73 -6.01 -7.58 -25.01
C VAL A 73 -4.73 -7.23 -25.78
N PRO A 74 -3.93 -8.21 -26.25
CA PRO A 74 -2.93 -7.96 -27.28
C PRO A 74 -3.59 -7.67 -28.63
#